data_AF-A0A1D0C139-F1
#
_entry.id   AF-A0A1D0C139-F1
#
_cell.length_a   1.000
_cell.length_b   1.000
_cell.length_c   1.000
_cell.angle_alpha   90.00
_cell.angle_beta   90.00
_cell.angle_gamma   90.00
#
_symmetry.space_group_name_H-M   'P 1'
#
loop_
_entity.id
_entity.type
_entity.pdbx_description
1 polymer ?
#
loop_
_entity_poly.entity_id
_entity_poly.type
_entity_poly.pdbx_seq_one_letter_code
_entity_poly.pdbx_strand_id
1 'polypeptide(L)'
;YTLEQSLKDLTKAFDRLSRYKKVSKNLVGFLRSTEVTVNKNDGSYNQHMHVLLCVESAYFRKKENYITQKEWVDLWQKALQVDYRPVANIKAIKPNQKGDKDIQAAIKETSKYSVKSSDFLTSNQEKNQEIVKDLEQGLYRKRMLSYGGLLKQKHKILNLDDSEDGNLINTSDEKTTEEEQKAHSIMTIWNYQKQNYYIKK
;
A
#
# COMPACT_ATOMS: atom_id res chain seq x y z
N TYR A 1 -15.16 9.38 -11.52
CA TYR A 1 -14.67 9.05 -10.17
C TYR A 1 -13.17 9.31 -10.17
N THR A 2 -12.61 10.08 -9.24
CA THR A 2 -11.17 10.41 -9.22
C THR A 2 -10.39 9.35 -8.44
N LEU A 3 -9.10 9.18 -8.76
CA LEU A 3 -8.19 8.29 -7.99
C LEU A 3 -8.19 8.65 -6.50
N GLU A 4 -8.17 9.95 -6.19
CA GLU A 4 -8.21 10.45 -4.82
C GLU A 4 -9.45 9.98 -4.06
N GLN A 5 -10.62 10.05 -4.71
CA GLN A 5 -11.89 9.65 -4.11
C GLN A 5 -11.94 8.13 -3.91
N SER A 6 -11.51 7.35 -4.90
CA SER A 6 -11.40 5.88 -4.79
C SER A 6 -10.55 5.46 -3.60
N LEU A 7 -9.38 6.07 -3.41
CA LEU A 7 -8.48 5.75 -2.28
C LEU A 7 -9.09 6.11 -0.92
N LYS A 8 -9.82 7.23 -0.84
CA LYS A 8 -10.56 7.61 0.38
C LYS A 8 -11.64 6.58 0.71
N ASP A 9 -12.42 6.16 -0.28
CA ASP A 9 -13.53 5.23 -0.07
C ASP A 9 -13.02 3.83 0.27
N LEU A 10 -11.94 3.38 -0.37
CA LEU A 10 -11.25 2.14 -0.03
C LEU A 10 -10.74 2.14 1.42
N THR A 11 -10.20 3.27 1.89
CA THR A 11 -9.74 3.42 3.28
C THR A 11 -10.91 3.43 4.27
N LYS A 12 -12.00 4.15 3.96
CA LYS A 12 -13.23 4.14 4.78
C LYS A 12 -13.88 2.75 4.83
N ALA A 13 -13.85 2.01 3.72
CA ALA A 13 -14.35 0.64 3.67
C ALA A 13 -13.56 -0.25 4.61
N PHE A 14 -12.23 -0.15 4.62
CA PHE A 14 -11.41 -0.93 5.54
C PHE A 14 -11.65 -0.57 7.02
N ASP A 15 -11.81 0.72 7.35
CA ASP A 15 -12.19 1.13 8.71
C ASP A 15 -13.53 0.50 9.13
N ARG A 16 -14.55 0.55 8.26
CA ARG A 16 -15.84 -0.09 8.51
C ARG A 16 -15.73 -1.61 8.69
N LEU A 17 -14.98 -2.29 7.81
CA LEU A 17 -14.71 -3.72 7.91
C LEU A 17 -14.08 -4.06 9.27
N SER A 18 -13.07 -3.30 9.69
CA SER A 18 -12.34 -3.54 10.94
C SER A 18 -13.21 -3.39 12.19
N ARG A 19 -14.28 -2.59 12.12
CA ARG A 19 -15.22 -2.35 13.23
C ARG A 19 -16.34 -3.38 13.32
N TYR A 20 -16.57 -4.19 12.29
CA TYR A 20 -17.60 -5.22 12.34
C TYR A 20 -17.34 -6.19 13.49
N LYS A 21 -18.36 -6.44 14.31
CA LYS A 21 -18.27 -7.25 15.55
C LYS A 21 -17.52 -8.57 15.35
N LYS A 22 -17.74 -9.27 14.23
CA LYS A 22 -17.08 -10.55 13.95
C LYS A 22 -15.57 -10.38 13.67
N VAL A 23 -15.19 -9.28 13.02
CA VAL A 23 -13.79 -8.92 12.73
C VAL A 23 -13.11 -8.37 13.98
N SER A 24 -13.66 -7.32 14.58
CA SER A 24 -13.08 -6.63 15.73
C SER A 24 -12.91 -7.53 16.96
N LYS A 25 -13.79 -8.52 17.16
CA LYS A 25 -13.66 -9.51 18.24
C LYS A 25 -12.33 -10.27 18.20
N ASN A 26 -11.78 -10.52 17.01
CA ASN A 26 -10.59 -11.35 16.84
C ASN A 26 -9.38 -10.56 16.32
N LEU A 27 -9.56 -9.32 15.88
CA LEU A 27 -8.51 -8.49 15.30
C LEU A 27 -7.71 -7.78 16.41
N VAL A 28 -6.47 -8.22 16.61
CA VAL A 28 -5.55 -7.67 17.62
C VAL A 28 -4.68 -6.55 17.03
N GLY A 29 -4.39 -6.61 15.73
CA GLY A 29 -3.64 -5.58 15.02
C GLY A 29 -3.62 -5.82 13.52
N PHE A 30 -3.18 -4.81 12.78
CA PHE A 30 -3.00 -4.94 11.33
C PHE A 30 -1.89 -4.04 10.82
N LEU A 31 -1.33 -4.45 9.68
CA LEU A 31 -0.56 -3.61 8.77
C LEU A 31 -1.30 -3.60 7.43
N ARG A 32 -1.50 -2.42 6.87
CA ARG A 32 -2.20 -2.20 5.61
C ARG A 32 -1.32 -1.38 4.69
N SER A 33 -1.07 -1.87 3.48
CA SER A 33 -0.54 -1.06 2.39
C SER A 33 -1.59 -0.85 1.31
N THR A 34 -1.55 0.31 0.68
CA THR A 34 -2.35 0.60 -0.52
C THR A 34 -1.38 0.67 -1.68
N GLU A 35 -1.74 0.05 -2.80
CA GLU A 35 -0.95 0.08 -4.03
C GLU A 35 -1.87 0.47 -5.19
N VAL A 36 -1.33 1.23 -6.13
CA VAL A 36 -2.03 1.66 -7.35
C VAL A 36 -1.24 1.15 -8.55
N THR A 37 -1.91 0.36 -9.37
CA THR A 37 -1.37 -0.14 -10.65
C THR A 37 -2.07 0.55 -11.80
N VAL A 38 -1.37 0.63 -12.93
CA VAL A 38 -1.88 1.25 -14.16
C VAL A 38 -2.20 0.14 -15.17
N ASN A 39 -3.43 0.11 -15.64
CA ASN A 39 -3.85 -0.82 -16.69
C ASN A 39 -3.22 -0.39 -18.01
N LYS A 40 -2.44 -1.28 -18.62
CA LYS A 40 -1.73 -1.01 -19.88
C LYS A 40 -2.67 -0.87 -21.08
N ASN A 41 -3.86 -1.45 -21.02
CA ASN A 41 -4.80 -1.49 -22.13
C ASN A 41 -5.57 -0.17 -22.29
N ASP A 42 -6.09 0.37 -21.19
CA ASP A 42 -6.96 1.55 -21.20
C ASP A 42 -6.44 2.72 -20.36
N GLY A 43 -5.30 2.57 -19.69
CA GLY A 43 -4.70 3.61 -18.84
C GLY A 43 -5.41 3.82 -17.50
N SER A 44 -6.43 3.01 -17.16
CA SER A 44 -7.15 3.11 -15.90
C SER A 44 -6.27 2.77 -14.70
N TYR A 45 -6.61 3.37 -13.55
CA TYR A 45 -5.95 3.09 -12.28
C TYR A 45 -6.71 2.03 -11.47
N ASN A 46 -6.00 0.98 -11.09
CA ASN A 46 -6.51 -0.07 -10.22
C ASN A 46 -5.90 0.08 -8.83
N GLN A 47 -6.75 0.39 -7.84
CA GLN A 47 -6.33 0.47 -6.45
C GLN A 47 -6.54 -0.87 -5.77
N HIS A 48 -5.54 -1.35 -5.05
CA HIS A 48 -5.66 -2.55 -4.23
C HIS A 48 -5.02 -2.34 -2.86
N MET A 49 -5.39 -3.23 -1.95
CA MET A 49 -4.98 -3.16 -0.56
C MET A 49 -4.41 -4.51 -0.14
N HIS A 50 -3.18 -4.51 0.36
CA HIS A 50 -2.61 -5.67 1.02
C HIS A 50 -2.71 -5.47 2.53
N VAL A 51 -3.19 -6.50 3.23
CA VAL A 51 -3.42 -6.42 4.67
C VAL A 51 -2.85 -7.63 5.38
N LEU A 52 -1.91 -7.39 6.28
CA LEU A 52 -1.46 -8.35 7.26
C LEU A 52 -2.32 -8.21 8.51
N LEU A 53 -3.06 -9.26 8.86
CA LEU A 53 -3.93 -9.30 10.02
C LEU A 53 -3.28 -10.10 11.15
N CYS A 54 -3.20 -9.49 12.34
CA CYS A 54 -2.87 -10.18 13.58
C CYS A 54 -4.17 -10.52 14.31
N VAL A 55 -4.42 -11.80 14.53
CA VAL A 55 -5.65 -12.29 15.14
C VAL A 55 -5.39 -13.02 16.46
N GLU A 56 -6.42 -13.09 17.30
CA GLU A 56 -6.41 -13.85 18.54
C GLU A 56 -6.01 -15.32 18.32
N SER A 57 -5.30 -15.91 19.28
CA SER A 57 -4.86 -17.32 19.20
C SER A 57 -6.02 -18.32 19.05
N ALA A 58 -7.20 -17.95 19.57
CA ALA A 58 -8.42 -18.74 19.47
C ALA A 58 -9.11 -18.66 18.10
N TYR A 59 -8.66 -17.78 17.18
CA TYR A 59 -9.31 -17.52 15.89
C TYR A 59 -9.42 -18.79 15.03
N PHE A 60 -8.34 -19.57 14.94
CA PHE A 60 -8.31 -20.82 14.14
C PHE A 60 -8.84 -22.05 14.88
N ARG A 61 -9.06 -21.95 16.21
CA ARG A 61 -9.44 -23.09 17.05
C ARG A 61 -10.95 -23.20 17.25
N LYS A 62 -11.66 -22.06 17.23
CA LYS A 62 -13.09 -21.96 17.53
C LYS A 62 -13.86 -21.59 16.27
N LYS A 63 -14.83 -22.43 15.88
CA LYS A 63 -15.60 -22.25 14.63
C LYS A 63 -16.37 -20.91 14.61
N GLU A 64 -16.83 -20.46 15.77
CA GLU A 64 -17.53 -19.18 15.93
C GLU A 64 -16.63 -17.95 15.77
N ASN A 65 -15.31 -18.11 15.90
CA ASN A 65 -14.33 -17.03 15.75
C ASN A 65 -13.79 -16.94 14.33
N TYR A 66 -13.61 -18.08 13.66
CA TYR A 66 -13.08 -18.12 12.31
C TYR A 66 -14.01 -17.44 11.29
N ILE A 67 -13.44 -16.64 10.40
CA ILE A 67 -14.13 -16.04 9.26
C ILE A 67 -13.58 -16.72 8.01
N THR A 68 -14.46 -17.39 7.28
CA THR A 68 -14.12 -18.09 6.03
C THR A 68 -13.84 -17.11 4.89
N GLN A 69 -13.18 -17.56 3.82
CA GLN A 69 -12.96 -16.79 2.60
C GLN A 69 -14.25 -16.18 2.03
N LYS A 70 -15.35 -16.96 2.02
CA LYS A 70 -16.66 -16.49 1.55
C LYS A 70 -17.18 -15.36 2.43
N GLU A 71 -17.15 -15.55 3.75
CA GLU A 71 -17.62 -14.54 4.70
C GLU A 71 -16.77 -13.27 4.67
N TRP A 72 -15.45 -13.39 4.48
CA TRP A 72 -14.59 -12.21 4.28
C TRP A 72 -14.99 -11.40 3.07
N VAL A 73 -15.28 -12.06 1.93
CA VAL A 73 -15.77 -11.38 0.72
C VAL A 73 -17.12 -10.71 0.98
N ASP A 74 -18.03 -11.37 1.68
CA ASP A 74 -19.36 -10.82 1.96
C ASP A 74 -19.29 -9.60 2.91
N LEU A 75 -18.44 -9.68 3.96
CA LEU A 75 -18.16 -8.54 4.83
C LEU A 75 -17.47 -7.41 4.07
N TRP A 76 -16.54 -7.74 3.17
CA TRP A 76 -15.84 -6.75 2.37
C TRP A 76 -16.77 -6.05 1.38
N GLN A 77 -17.66 -6.77 0.70
CA GLN A 77 -18.69 -6.19 -0.16
C GLN A 77 -19.58 -5.21 0.62
N LYS A 78 -20.05 -5.62 1.81
CA LYS A 78 -20.85 -4.76 2.69
C LYS A 78 -20.07 -3.52 3.14
N ALA A 79 -18.79 -3.69 3.44
CA ALA A 79 -17.90 -2.60 3.80
C ALA A 79 -17.49 -1.73 2.60
N LEU A 80 -17.53 -2.22 1.37
CA LEU A 80 -17.33 -1.40 0.17
C LEU A 80 -18.60 -0.65 -0.23
N GLN A 81 -19.78 -1.13 0.16
CA GLN A 81 -21.09 -0.61 -0.28
C GLN A 81 -21.26 -0.68 -1.81
N VAL A 82 -20.88 -1.82 -2.39
CA VAL A 82 -21.00 -2.09 -3.81
C VAL A 82 -22.03 -3.19 -4.08
N ASP A 83 -22.67 -3.12 -5.23
CA ASP A 83 -23.71 -4.06 -5.70
C ASP A 83 -23.13 -5.30 -6.39
N TYR A 84 -21.85 -5.29 -6.75
CA TYR A 84 -21.13 -6.44 -7.29
C TYR A 84 -20.36 -7.22 -6.22
N ARG A 85 -19.98 -8.47 -6.51
CA ARG A 85 -19.14 -9.28 -5.63
C ARG A 85 -17.66 -8.91 -5.81
N PRO A 86 -16.99 -8.28 -4.82
CA PRO A 86 -15.60 -7.87 -4.95
C PRO A 86 -14.65 -9.05 -4.85
N VAL A 87 -13.44 -8.86 -5.38
CA VAL A 87 -12.34 -9.80 -5.21
C VAL A 87 -11.62 -9.50 -3.89
N ALA A 88 -11.58 -10.48 -3.00
CA ALA A 88 -10.72 -10.48 -1.82
C ALA A 88 -10.09 -11.87 -1.71
N ASN A 89 -8.82 -11.95 -1.36
CA ASN A 89 -8.10 -13.20 -1.18
C ASN A 89 -7.52 -13.22 0.23
N ILE A 90 -7.99 -14.14 1.08
CA ILE A 90 -7.56 -14.25 2.46
C ILE A 90 -6.91 -15.61 2.69
N LYS A 91 -5.69 -15.60 3.20
CA LYS A 91 -4.91 -16.81 3.46
C LYS A 91 -4.27 -16.73 4.84
N ALA A 92 -4.32 -17.84 5.57
CA ALA A 92 -3.49 -17.98 6.75
C ALA A 92 -2.03 -18.10 6.32
N ILE A 93 -1.13 -17.39 6.99
CA ILE A 93 0.31 -17.55 6.81
C ILE A 93 0.67 -18.92 7.36
N LYS A 94 1.18 -19.80 6.49
CA LYS A 94 1.61 -21.15 6.84
C LYS A 94 3.13 -21.23 6.77
N PRO A 95 3.76 -22.07 7.60
CA PRO A 95 5.18 -22.28 7.48
C PRO A 95 5.59 -22.92 6.15
N ASN A 96 6.66 -22.47 5.51
CA ASN A 96 7.26 -23.09 4.33
C ASN A 96 8.05 -24.31 4.79
N GLN A 97 7.92 -25.39 4.03
CA GLN A 97 8.69 -26.62 4.24
C GLN A 97 10.20 -26.46 4.00
N LYS A 98 10.66 -25.28 3.55
CA LYS A 98 12.04 -25.00 3.10
C LYS A 98 12.85 -24.03 3.98
N GLY A 99 12.36 -23.61 5.15
CA GLY A 99 13.19 -22.94 6.16
C GLY A 99 13.38 -21.42 6.05
N ASP A 100 12.80 -20.74 5.07
CA ASP A 100 12.64 -19.28 5.15
C ASP A 100 11.62 -18.92 6.25
N LYS A 101 11.90 -17.88 7.05
CA LYS A 101 11.01 -17.42 8.12
C LYS A 101 9.74 -16.82 7.50
N ASP A 102 8.67 -17.61 7.41
CA ASP A 102 7.43 -17.37 6.64
C ASP A 102 6.71 -16.04 6.87
N ILE A 103 6.88 -15.51 8.07
CA ILE A 103 6.39 -14.20 8.45
C ILE A 103 7.09 -13.09 7.63
N GLN A 104 8.38 -13.23 7.32
CA GLN A 104 9.13 -12.27 6.52
C GLN A 104 8.62 -12.20 5.08
N ALA A 105 8.24 -13.33 4.47
CA ALA A 105 7.68 -13.34 3.13
C ALA A 105 6.31 -12.63 3.10
N ALA A 106 5.46 -12.89 4.09
CA ALA A 106 4.17 -12.21 4.22
C ALA A 106 4.31 -10.70 4.50
N ILE A 107 5.32 -10.32 5.29
CA ILE A 107 5.67 -8.91 5.53
C ILE A 107 6.12 -8.27 4.21
N LYS A 108 7.07 -8.88 3.47
CA LYS A 108 7.56 -8.37 2.18
C LYS A 108 6.44 -8.19 1.16
N GLU A 109 5.50 -9.15 1.11
CA GLU A 109 4.32 -9.05 0.24
C GLU A 109 3.41 -7.88 0.65
N THR A 110 3.19 -7.72 1.96
CA THR A 110 2.34 -6.64 2.48
C THR A 110 3.03 -5.27 2.38
N SER A 111 4.36 -5.22 2.41
CA SER A 111 5.14 -3.98 2.32
C SER A 111 5.59 -3.64 0.90
N LYS A 112 4.91 -4.19 -0.12
CA LYS A 112 5.18 -3.84 -1.52
C LYS A 112 4.97 -2.35 -1.80
N TYR A 113 5.53 -1.92 -2.93
CA TYR A 113 5.52 -0.53 -3.37
C TYR A 113 4.11 0.03 -3.52
N SER A 114 3.96 1.32 -3.24
CA SER A 114 2.74 2.10 -3.47
C SER A 114 2.35 2.21 -4.94
N VAL A 115 3.35 2.23 -5.83
CA VAL A 115 3.24 2.28 -7.29
C VAL A 115 4.39 1.52 -7.92
N LYS A 116 4.24 1.05 -9.15
CA LYS A 116 5.29 0.33 -9.89
C LYS A 116 5.61 1.04 -11.19
N SER A 117 6.86 1.52 -11.32
CA SER A 117 7.32 2.28 -12.49
C SER A 117 7.19 1.51 -13.81
N SER A 118 7.35 0.18 -13.79
CA SER A 118 7.16 -0.68 -14.97
C SER A 118 5.73 -0.70 -15.52
N ASP A 119 4.76 -0.18 -14.76
CA ASP A 119 3.36 -0.16 -15.16
C ASP A 119 3.04 1.04 -16.05
N PHE A 120 3.82 2.13 -15.94
CA PHE A 120 3.55 3.37 -16.64
C PHE A 120 4.74 3.95 -17.42
N LEU A 121 5.97 3.47 -17.22
CA LEU A 121 7.11 3.88 -18.05
C LEU A 121 7.04 3.18 -19.41
N THR A 122 6.61 3.92 -20.43
CA THR A 122 6.58 3.49 -21.83
C THR A 122 7.45 4.39 -22.71
N SER A 123 7.53 4.12 -24.01
CA SER A 123 8.18 5.02 -24.97
C SER A 123 7.41 6.33 -25.22
N ASN A 124 6.16 6.44 -24.77
CA ASN A 124 5.35 7.65 -24.93
C ASN A 124 5.54 8.58 -23.72
N GLN A 125 6.36 9.62 -23.90
CA GLN A 125 6.68 10.56 -22.82
C GLN A 125 5.48 11.38 -22.33
N GLU A 126 4.58 11.80 -23.22
CA GLU A 126 3.39 12.59 -22.84
C GLU A 126 2.47 11.78 -21.92
N LYS A 127 2.19 10.52 -22.30
CA LYS A 127 1.38 9.61 -21.48
C LYS A 127 2.05 9.30 -20.15
N ASN A 128 3.37 9.13 -20.12
CA ASN A 128 4.10 8.93 -18.87
C ASN A 128 3.96 10.16 -17.95
N GLN A 129 4.06 11.39 -18.49
CA GLN A 129 3.92 12.63 -17.71
C GLN A 129 2.51 12.80 -17.16
N GLU A 130 1.49 12.50 -17.95
CA GLU A 130 0.09 12.49 -17.50
C GLU A 130 -0.11 11.52 -16.33
N ILE A 131 0.38 10.28 -16.47
CA ILE A 131 0.23 9.27 -15.42
C ILE A 131 0.98 9.67 -14.14
N VAL A 132 2.18 10.23 -14.27
CA VAL A 132 2.96 10.72 -13.12
C VAL A 132 2.20 11.83 -12.39
N LYS A 133 1.63 12.78 -13.13
CA LYS A 133 0.84 13.88 -12.57
C LYS A 133 -0.41 13.37 -11.83
N ASP A 134 -1.14 12.44 -12.42
CA ASP A 134 -2.34 11.85 -11.81
C ASP A 134 -2.01 11.04 -10.55
N LEU A 135 -0.92 10.28 -10.56
CA LEU A 135 -0.43 9.57 -9.39
C LEU A 135 0.04 10.55 -8.29
N GLU A 136 0.80 11.59 -8.66
CA GLU A 136 1.25 12.62 -7.72
C GLU A 136 0.06 13.27 -7.02
N GLN A 137 -0.94 13.73 -7.78
CA GLN A 137 -2.13 14.37 -7.23
C GLN A 137 -3.01 13.41 -6.44
N GLY A 138 -3.23 12.20 -6.95
CA GLY A 138 -4.11 11.21 -6.33
C GLY A 138 -3.55 10.65 -5.02
N LEU A 139 -2.22 10.51 -4.94
CA LEU A 139 -1.52 9.99 -3.76
C LEU A 139 -1.10 11.09 -2.77
N TYR A 140 -1.22 12.37 -3.15
CA TYR A 140 -0.85 13.48 -2.28
C TYR A 140 -1.57 13.41 -0.92
N ARG A 141 -0.78 13.41 0.17
CA ARG A 141 -1.23 13.28 1.56
C ARG A 141 -2.11 12.05 1.80
N LYS A 142 -1.93 10.98 1.00
CA LYS A 142 -2.57 9.69 1.24
C LYS A 142 -1.61 8.79 1.99
N ARG A 143 -2.10 8.29 3.12
CA ARG A 143 -1.37 7.30 3.91
C ARG A 143 -1.37 5.94 3.22
N MET A 144 -0.26 5.65 2.53
CA MET A 144 -0.08 4.39 1.80
C MET A 144 0.16 3.22 2.75
N LEU A 145 0.90 3.42 3.84
CA LEU A 145 1.16 2.42 4.87
C LEU A 145 0.48 2.78 6.19
N SER A 146 -0.26 1.85 6.78
CA SER A 146 -1.01 2.11 8.01
C SER A 146 -0.97 0.93 8.97
N TYR A 147 -0.82 1.25 10.26
CA TYR A 147 -0.78 0.29 11.35
C TYR A 147 -1.97 0.48 12.30
N GLY A 148 -2.52 -0.63 12.79
CA GLY A 148 -3.58 -0.66 13.80
C GLY A 148 -3.32 -1.65 14.93
N GLY A 149 -4.00 -1.44 16.06
CA GLY A 149 -3.91 -2.31 17.24
C GLY A 149 -2.49 -2.47 17.78
N LEU A 150 -2.10 -3.71 18.08
CA LEU A 150 -0.79 -4.04 18.64
C LEU A 150 0.37 -3.60 17.73
N LEU A 151 0.23 -3.73 16.41
CA LEU A 151 1.28 -3.33 15.47
C LEU A 151 1.51 -1.81 15.48
N LYS A 152 0.47 -1.00 15.69
CA LYS A 152 0.61 0.45 15.87
C LYS A 152 1.36 0.81 17.15
N GLN A 153 1.11 0.08 18.24
CA GLN A 153 1.83 0.28 19.50
C GLN A 153 3.31 -0.08 19.34
N LYS A 154 3.62 -1.20 18.70
CA LYS A 154 5.00 -1.63 18.44
C LYS A 154 5.73 -0.67 17.49
N HIS A 155 5.07 -0.20 16.43
CA HIS A 155 5.64 0.82 15.54
C HIS A 155 6.05 2.09 16.31
N LYS A 156 5.21 2.56 17.24
CA LYS A 156 5.53 3.72 18.09
C LYS A 156 6.72 3.46 19.03
N ILE A 157 6.80 2.27 19.62
CA ILE A 157 7.91 1.91 20.54
C ILE A 157 9.24 1.85 19.79
N LEU A 158 9.22 1.29 18.57
CA LEU A 158 10.43 1.21 17.75
C LEU A 158 10.91 2.59 17.27
N ASN A 159 10.07 3.63 17.40
CA ASN A 159 10.37 5.02 17.04
C ASN A 159 11.07 5.14 15.67
N LEU A 160 10.59 4.35 14.72
CA LEU A 160 11.05 4.40 13.34
C LEU A 160 10.64 5.74 12.74
N ASP A 161 11.49 6.28 11.87
CA ASP A 161 11.28 7.57 11.20
C ASP A 161 9.91 7.60 10.49
N ASP A 162 9.33 8.80 10.33
CA ASP A 162 7.99 8.91 9.75
C ASP A 162 7.98 8.34 8.31
N SER A 163 7.01 7.49 7.96
CA SER A 163 6.99 6.88 6.62
C SER A 163 6.69 7.86 5.48
N GLU A 164 6.14 9.04 5.79
CA GLU A 164 5.81 10.11 4.84
C GLU A 164 6.85 11.24 4.87
N ASP A 165 7.36 11.60 6.05
CA ASP A 165 8.32 12.72 6.25
C ASP A 165 9.75 12.28 6.64
N GLY A 166 10.00 10.97 6.68
CA GLY A 166 11.27 10.39 7.15
C GLY A 166 12.44 10.68 6.22
N ASN A 167 13.62 10.80 6.80
CA ASN A 167 14.84 11.10 6.07
C ASN A 167 15.38 9.85 5.35
N LEU A 168 15.02 9.71 4.07
CA LEU A 168 15.43 8.60 3.21
C LEU A 168 16.91 8.62 2.79
N ILE A 169 17.69 9.60 3.26
CA ILE A 169 19.07 9.81 2.80
C ILE A 169 20.07 8.82 3.46
N ASN A 170 19.68 8.08 4.50
CA ASN A 170 20.54 7.10 5.20
C ASN A 170 19.76 5.90 5.78
N THR A 171 19.06 5.13 4.94
CA THR A 171 18.24 3.99 5.40
C THR A 171 18.89 2.61 5.22
N SER A 172 20.17 2.53 4.84
CA SER A 172 20.91 1.28 4.66
C SER A 172 22.16 1.23 5.56
N ASP A 173 22.42 0.07 6.17
CA ASP A 173 23.72 -0.26 6.81
C ASP A 173 24.87 -0.40 5.79
N GLU A 174 24.59 -0.23 4.50
CA GLU A 174 25.59 -0.12 3.45
C GLU A 174 26.05 1.34 3.37
N LYS A 175 27.32 1.57 3.67
CA LYS A 175 27.99 2.85 3.45
C LYS A 175 27.84 3.23 1.98
N THR A 176 26.95 4.18 1.71
CA THR A 176 26.82 4.92 0.46
C THR A 176 28.21 5.31 -0.03
N THR A 177 28.60 4.85 -1.22
CA THR A 177 29.91 5.21 -1.80
C THR A 177 29.94 6.72 -2.08
N GLU A 178 31.12 7.34 -2.04
CA GLU A 178 31.30 8.79 -2.28
C GLU A 178 30.76 9.26 -3.65
N GLU A 179 30.50 8.33 -4.56
CA GLU A 179 29.85 8.58 -5.86
C GLU A 179 28.33 8.77 -5.74
N GLU A 180 27.64 8.05 -4.84
CA GLU A 180 26.19 8.18 -4.61
C GLU A 180 25.84 9.46 -3.84
N GLN A 181 26.73 9.94 -2.95
CA GLN A 181 26.56 11.23 -2.26
C GLN A 181 26.63 12.46 -3.20
N LYS A 182 27.10 12.29 -4.44
CA LYS A 182 27.17 13.36 -5.45
C LYS A 182 25.95 13.45 -6.37
N ALA A 183 24.91 12.65 -6.13
CA ALA A 183 23.65 12.78 -6.86
C ALA A 183 22.87 14.02 -6.39
N HIS A 184 23.26 15.18 -6.92
CA HIS A 184 22.45 16.40 -6.81
C HIS A 184 21.06 16.11 -7.40
N SER A 185 20.00 16.38 -6.63
CA SER A 185 18.63 16.37 -7.13
C SER A 185 18.45 17.53 -8.12
N ILE A 186 18.74 17.27 -9.40
CA ILE A 186 18.49 18.23 -10.47
C ILE A 186 17.00 18.17 -10.81
N MET A 187 16.23 19.07 -10.19
CA MET A 187 14.83 19.29 -10.54
C MET A 187 14.76 20.09 -11.85
N THR A 188 14.38 19.42 -12.93
CA THR A 188 14.14 20.07 -14.23
C THR A 188 12.66 20.37 -14.40
N ILE A 189 12.36 21.62 -14.77
CA ILE A 189 10.99 22.07 -15.04
C ILE A 189 10.89 22.28 -16.55
N TRP A 190 9.87 21.69 -17.17
CA TRP A 190 9.58 21.87 -18.58
C TRP A 190 9.00 23.26 -18.83
N ASN A 191 9.65 24.06 -19.71
CA ASN A 191 9.12 25.34 -20.14
C ASN A 191 8.38 25.17 -21.48
N TYR A 192 7.06 25.27 -21.43
CA TYR A 192 6.21 25.09 -22.62
C TYR A 192 6.44 26.15 -23.70
N GLN A 193 6.77 27.40 -23.34
CA GLN A 193 7.04 28.47 -24.30
C GLN A 193 8.37 28.29 -25.03
N LYS A 194 9.37 27.73 -24.33
CA LYS A 194 10.72 27.52 -24.86
C LYS A 194 10.96 26.11 -25.39
N GLN A 195 9.98 25.21 -25.24
CA GLN A 195 10.06 23.79 -25.61
C GLN A 195 11.35 23.13 -25.11
N ASN A 196 11.77 23.46 -23.87
CA ASN A 196 13.01 22.95 -23.29
C ASN A 196 12.92 22.87 -21.76
N TYR A 197 13.74 22.00 -21.17
CA TYR A 197 13.90 21.87 -19.73
C TYR A 197 14.85 22.94 -19.19
N TYR A 198 14.56 23.49 -18.02
CA TYR A 198 15.51 24.31 -17.28
C TYR A 198 15.64 23.81 -15.84
N ILE A 199 16.85 23.95 -15.31
CA ILE A 199 17.19 23.54 -13.96
C ILE A 199 16.79 24.66 -13.02
N LYS A 200 15.93 24.36 -12.05
CA LYS A 200 15.64 25.29 -10.96
C LYS A 200 16.71 25.10 -9.89
N LYS A 201 17.64 26.07 -9.77
CA LYS A 201 18.53 26.15 -8.62
C LYS A 201 17.75 26.59 -7.38
#